data_AF-A0A8T3Y9K5-F1
#
_entry.id   AF-A0A8T3Y9K5-F1
#
_cell.length_a   1.000
_cell.length_b   1.000
_cell.length_c   1.000
_cell.angle_alpha   90.00
_cell.angle_beta   90.00
_cell.angle_gamma   90.00
#
_symmetry.space_group_name_H-M   'P 1'
#
loop_
_entity.id
_entity.type
_entity.pdbx_description
1 polymer ?
#
loop_
_entity_poly.entity_id
_entity_poly.type
_entity_poly.pdbx_seq_one_letter_code
_entity_poly.pdbx_strand_id
1 'polypeptide(L)' 'MAMEVVEREIDSLGRIVIPKNWRKYLGQDVVLYRIGEEVRVKSKRAKKLSELPKLEVDFKAKLTDWHAVEKALME' A
#
# COMPACT_ATOMS: atom_id res chain seq x y z
N MET A 1 -14.35 2.83 -13.27
CA MET A 1 -13.39 1.72 -13.05
C MET A 1 -14.19 0.43 -13.14
N ALA A 2 -13.81 -0.50 -14.03
CA ALA A 2 -14.50 -1.78 -14.15
C ALA A 2 -13.90 -2.79 -13.17
N MET A 3 -14.74 -3.51 -12.44
CA MET A 3 -14.34 -4.58 -11.53
C MET A 3 -14.26 -5.89 -12.33
N GLU A 4 -13.09 -6.52 -12.36
CA GLU A 4 -12.88 -7.84 -12.95
C GLU A 4 -12.86 -8.88 -11.83
N VAL A 5 -13.79 -9.83 -11.87
CA VAL A 5 -13.90 -10.93 -10.90
C VAL A 5 -13.58 -12.24 -11.60
N VAL A 6 -12.73 -13.05 -10.99
CA VAL A 6 -12.36 -14.37 -11.51
C VAL A 6 -12.40 -15.37 -10.37
N GLU A 7 -13.14 -16.44 -10.55
CA GLU A 7 -13.15 -17.57 -9.62
C GLU A 7 -12.01 -18.53 -9.95
N ARG A 8 -11.27 -18.93 -8.91
CA ARG A 8 -10.15 -19.87 -9.00
C ARG A 8 -10.18 -20.80 -7.81
N GLU A 9 -9.94 -22.07 -8.08
CA GLU A 9 -9.74 -23.08 -7.05
C GLU A 9 -8.37 -22.91 -6.38
N ILE A 10 -8.31 -23.25 -5.10
CA ILE A 10 -7.05 -23.38 -4.35
C ILE A 10 -6.54 -24.79 -4.59
N ASP A 11 -5.32 -24.94 -5.10
CA ASP A 11 -4.78 -26.27 -5.35
C ASP A 11 -4.47 -27.02 -4.04
N SER A 12 -4.11 -28.31 -4.16
CA SER A 12 -3.81 -29.17 -3.01
C SER A 12 -2.65 -28.70 -2.13
N LEU A 13 -1.83 -27.76 -2.62
CA LEU A 13 -0.71 -27.16 -1.88
C LEU A 13 -1.08 -25.78 -1.30
N GLY A 14 -2.35 -25.35 -1.41
CA GLY A 14 -2.81 -24.06 -0.90
C GLY A 14 -2.47 -22.88 -1.81
N ARG A 15 -2.13 -23.10 -3.09
CA ARG A 15 -1.72 -22.04 -4.03
C ARG A 15 -2.92 -21.56 -4.84
N ILE A 16 -2.91 -20.27 -5.18
CA ILE A 16 -3.89 -19.65 -6.08
C ILE A 16 -3.16 -19.10 -7.31
N VAL A 17 -3.66 -19.39 -8.50
CA VAL A 17 -3.07 -18.91 -9.75
C VAL A 17 -3.62 -17.52 -10.09
N ILE A 18 -2.75 -16.51 -10.05
CA ILE A 18 -3.09 -15.14 -10.44
C ILE A 18 -3.08 -15.01 -11.97
N PRO A 19 -4.15 -14.48 -12.60
CA PRO A 19 -4.22 -14.23 -14.03
C PRO A 19 -3.00 -13.47 -14.57
N LYS A 20 -2.52 -13.84 -15.76
CA LYS A 20 -1.30 -13.27 -16.37
C LYS A 20 -1.36 -11.75 -16.52
N ASN A 21 -2.54 -11.21 -16.82
CA ASN A 21 -2.74 -9.77 -17.00
C ASN A 21 -2.59 -9.00 -15.67
N TRP A 22 -3.00 -9.59 -14.55
CA TRP A 22 -2.94 -8.97 -13.23
C TRP A 22 -1.51 -8.96 -12.66
N ARG A 23 -0.72 -9.99 -12.97
CA ARG A 23 0.70 -10.08 -12.57
C ARG A 23 1.55 -8.89 -13.01
N LYS A 24 1.19 -8.23 -14.12
CA LYS A 24 1.85 -6.99 -14.59
C LYS A 24 1.80 -5.86 -13.57
N TYR A 25 0.77 -5.83 -12.71
CA TYR A 25 0.57 -4.80 -11.69
C TYR A 25 1.16 -5.21 -10.33
N LEU A 26 1.21 -6.51 -10.02
CA LEU A 26 1.74 -7.02 -8.76
C LEU A 26 3.27 -7.04 -8.67
N GLY A 27 3.96 -7.35 -9.78
CA GLY A 27 5.42 -7.52 -9.77
C GLY A 27 5.86 -8.92 -9.29
N GLN A 28 7.12 -9.05 -8.88
CA GLN A 28 7.70 -10.33 -8.42
C GLN A 28 7.35 -10.66 -6.97
N ASP A 29 7.38 -9.65 -6.10
CA ASP A 29 7.05 -9.77 -4.69
C ASP A 29 5.71 -9.10 -4.38
N VAL A 30 4.91 -9.74 -3.53
CA VAL A 30 3.62 -9.21 -3.07
C VAL A 30 3.55 -9.17 -1.55
N VAL A 31 2.71 -8.29 -1.04
CA VAL A 31 2.31 -8.22 0.37
C VAL A 31 0.92 -8.79 0.49
N LEU A 32 0.78 -9.80 1.36
CA LEU A 32 -0.51 -10.37 1.75
C LEU A 32 -0.89 -9.82 3.11
N TYR A 33 -2.12 -9.34 3.24
CA TYR A 33 -2.69 -8.96 4.53
C TYR A 33 -4.14 -9.40 4.60
N ARG A 34 -4.55 -9.83 5.79
CA ARG A 34 -5.89 -10.32 6.07
C ARG A 34 -6.71 -9.21 6.73
N ILE A 35 -7.91 -8.96 6.22
CA ILE A 35 -8.89 -8.06 6.82
C ILE A 35 -10.18 -8.87 7.00
N GLY A 36 -10.46 -9.29 8.24
CA GLY A 36 -11.58 -10.18 8.52
C GLY A 36 -11.47 -11.51 7.77
N GLU A 37 -12.40 -11.76 6.86
CA GLU A 37 -12.44 -12.95 5.99
C GLU A 37 -11.77 -12.73 4.63
N GLU A 38 -11.37 -11.50 4.32
CA GLU A 38 -10.72 -11.16 3.06
C GLU A 38 -9.19 -11.28 3.16
N VAL A 39 -8.57 -11.90 2.16
CA VAL A 39 -7.12 -11.78 1.93
C VAL A 39 -6.90 -10.81 0.77
N ARG A 40 -6.17 -9.74 1.04
CA ARG A 40 -5.83 -8.73 0.02
C ARG A 40 -4.38 -8.88 -0.40
N VAL A 41 -4.17 -8.87 -1.71
CA VAL A 41 -2.84 -8.93 -2.34
C VAL A 41 -2.48 -7.55 -2.85
N LYS A 42 -1.35 -7.00 -2.41
CA LYS A 42 -0.79 -5.74 -2.94
C LYS A 42 0.59 -5.97 -3.52
N SER A 43 0.97 -5.18 -4.51
CA SER A 43 2.35 -5.17 -4.99
C SER A 43 3.27 -4.68 -3.87
N LYS A 44 4.46 -5.28 -3.74
CA LYS A 44 5.50 -4.76 -2.84
C LYS A 44 6.20 -3.53 -3.41
N ARG A 45 5.85 -3.07 -4.62
CA ARG A 45 6.48 -1.90 -5.23
C ARG A 45 6.41 -0.73 -4.26
N ALA A 46 7.57 -0.39 -3.70
CA ALA A 46 7.75 0.85 -2.97
C ALA A 46 7.41 1.98 -3.94
N LYS A 47 6.46 2.84 -3.57
CA LYS A 47 6.34 4.13 -4.26
C LYS A 47 7.70 4.79 -4.18
N LYS A 48 8.19 5.35 -5.30
CA LYS A 48 9.41 6.16 -5.21
C LYS A 48 9.12 7.30 -4.25
N LEU A 49 10.10 7.72 -3.44
CA LEU A 49 9.93 8.86 -2.54
C LEU A 49 9.45 10.11 -3.31
N SER A 50 9.84 10.23 -4.58
CA SER A 50 9.39 11.26 -5.52
C SER A 50 7.91 11.20 -5.92
N GLU A 51 7.25 10.06 -5.73
CA GLU A 51 5.82 9.83 -6.04
C GLU A 51 4.93 9.97 -4.81
N LEU A 52 5.52 10.23 -3.64
CA LEU A 52 4.77 10.58 -2.44
C LEU A 52 4.38 12.06 -2.52
N PRO A 53 3.17 12.43 -2.05
CA PRO A 53 2.79 13.83 -1.94
C PRO A 53 3.82 14.55 -1.07
N LYS A 54 4.42 15.60 -1.61
CA LYS A 54 5.30 16.47 -0.85
C LYS A 54 4.44 17.28 0.12
N LEU A 55 4.77 17.19 1.40
CA LEU A 55 4.21 18.06 2.42
C LEU A 55 5.27 19.12 2.71
N GLU A 56 5.10 20.31 2.13
CA GLU A 56 5.91 21.48 2.47
C GLU A 56 5.16 22.24 3.57
N VAL A 57 5.70 22.19 4.79
CA VAL A 57 5.14 22.90 5.94
C VAL A 57 6.12 24.01 6.29
N ASP A 58 5.61 25.24 6.32
CA ASP A 58 6.40 26.42 6.68
C ASP A 58 6.63 26.45 8.20
N PHE A 59 7.64 25.71 8.65
CA PHE A 59 7.92 25.52 10.07
C PHE A 59 8.64 26.73 10.66
N LYS A 60 7.93 27.54 11.46
CA LYS A 60 8.53 28.56 12.34
C LYS A 60 8.95 28.01 13.72
N ALA A 61 8.56 26.78 14.04
CA ALA A 61 8.85 26.15 15.34
C ALA A 61 10.22 25.44 15.35
N LYS A 62 10.87 25.38 16.52
CA LYS A 62 12.11 24.62 16.70
C LYS A 62 11.81 23.13 16.59
N LEU A 63 12.43 22.46 15.62
CA LEU A 63 12.28 21.02 15.36
C LEU A 63 12.73 20.11 16.52
N THR A 64 13.38 20.67 17.55
CA THR A 64 13.83 19.95 18.74
C THR A 64 12.74 19.77 19.80
N ASP A 65 11.59 20.42 19.66
CA ASP A 65 10.44 20.26 20.57
C ASP A 65 9.27 19.58 19.86
N TRP A 66 9.05 18.31 20.16
CA TRP A 66 8.01 17.48 19.51
C TRP A 66 6.58 17.98 19.77
N HIS A 67 6.29 18.55 20.95
CA HIS A 67 4.94 19.02 21.27
C HIS A 67 4.60 20.30 20.48
N ALA A 68 5.59 21.17 20.28
CA ALA A 68 5.44 22.35 19.42
C ALA A 68 5.24 21.97 17.95
N VAL A 69 5.91 20.91 17.50
CA VAL A 69 5.76 20.37 16.14
C VAL A 69 4.39 19.75 15.91
N GLU A 70 3.90 18.94 16.85
CA GLU A 70 2.58 18.31 16.77
C GLU A 70 1.45 19.35 16.70
N LYS A 71 1.51 20.37 17.57
CA LYS A 71 0.54 21.46 17.57
C LYS A 71 0.50 22.20 16.22
N ALA A 72 1.66 22.51 15.65
CA ALA A 72 1.77 23.23 14.38
C ALA A 72 1.32 22.39 13.16
N LEU A 73 1.27 21.07 13.26
CA LEU A 73 0.76 20.18 12.20
C LEU A 73 -0.76 19.97 12.30
N MET A 74 -1.37 20.29 13.45
CA MET A 74 -2.80 20.09 13.71
C MET A 74 -3.63 21.40 13.63
N GLU A 75 -2.97 22.57 13.58
CA GLU A 75 -3.58 23.87 13.21
C GLU A 75 -3.62 24.07 11.69
#